data_AF-A0A377Q533-F1
#
_entry.id   AF-A0A377Q533-F1
#
_cell.length_a   1.000
_cell.length_b   1.000
_cell.length_c   1.000
_cell.angle_alpha   90.00
_cell.angle_beta   90.00
_cell.angle_gamma   90.00
#
_symmetry.space_group_name_H-M   'P 1'
#
loop_
_entity.id
_entity.type
_entity.pdbx_description
1 polymer ?
#
loop_
_entity_poly.entity_id
_entity_poly.type
_entity_poly.pdbx_seq_one_letter_code
_entity_poly.pdbx_strand_id
1 'polypeptide(L)'
;MLQRARSSSSRSFMREAEFAKLILDNPYEEDYFKDLISEVVSNRKNPEKTYTGAKGLREQLLSCFLQKGEVKTANVWARLVPSNLTEVEFLLETIEERLRAEKDIFGAVELHLADREILSPHIQYVGTNAEKAEIIIAKTLVEFKYEVSITSAIGKKYEEYEKPYETSSGDLPIVKMDKFFEEQKEHREQTKEIQDILDEIDEMQNQFLNNFLTEAQTYMDETDKITQKMIKNIEEGISNYDYLKSQKIIDDSAKDLEAALAEIDDEIEKIIQRNREM
;
A
#
# COMPACT_ATOMS: atom_id res chain seq x y z
N MET A 1 8.73 -13.09 25.98
CA MET A 1 9.91 -12.68 26.76
C MET A 1 10.15 -11.18 26.60
N LEU A 2 9.83 -10.41 27.63
CA LEU A 2 10.02 -8.96 27.64
C LEU A 2 11.47 -8.56 27.94
N GLN A 3 11.93 -7.55 27.23
CA GLN A 3 13.25 -6.95 27.32
C GLN A 3 13.13 -5.43 27.28
N ARG A 4 14.18 -4.74 27.74
CA ARG A 4 14.33 -3.30 27.52
C ARG A 4 14.35 -3.02 26.02
N ALA A 5 13.96 -1.80 25.63
CA ALA A 5 14.08 -1.36 24.24
C ALA A 5 15.46 -1.69 23.66
N ARG A 6 15.47 -2.20 22.43
CA ARG A 6 16.71 -2.32 21.66
C ARG A 6 17.36 -0.95 21.51
N SER A 7 18.68 -0.91 21.59
CA SER A 7 19.43 0.31 21.31
C SER A 7 19.52 0.55 19.80
N SER A 8 19.78 1.79 19.39
CA SER A 8 20.03 2.10 17.98
C SER A 8 21.26 1.40 17.40
N SER A 9 22.20 1.00 18.25
CA SER A 9 23.33 0.16 17.86
C SER A 9 22.99 -1.33 17.70
N SER A 10 21.83 -1.79 18.18
CA SER A 10 21.44 -3.20 18.23
C SER A 10 21.28 -3.82 16.85
N ARG A 11 22.16 -4.76 16.48
CA ARG A 11 22.13 -5.41 15.17
C ARG A 11 20.94 -6.36 14.96
N SER A 12 20.19 -6.67 16.02
CA SER A 12 18.98 -7.49 15.93
C SER A 12 17.75 -6.71 15.46
N PHE A 13 17.60 -5.44 15.83
CA PHE A 13 16.42 -4.65 15.43
C PHE A 13 16.51 -4.21 13.97
N MET A 14 15.43 -4.38 13.20
CA MET A 14 15.38 -4.11 11.76
C MET A 14 16.45 -4.91 10.99
N ARG A 15 16.76 -6.11 11.49
CA ARG A 15 17.64 -7.04 10.78
C ARG A 15 16.89 -7.59 9.57
N GLU A 16 15.65 -7.99 9.78
CA GLU A 16 14.75 -8.52 8.75
C GLU A 16 13.86 -7.41 8.18
N ALA A 17 14.44 -6.22 7.97
CA ALA A 17 13.72 -5.00 7.57
C ALA A 17 12.90 -5.15 6.29
N GLU A 18 13.29 -6.06 5.40
CA GLU A 18 12.57 -6.35 4.14
C GLU A 18 11.16 -6.90 4.39
N PHE A 19 10.96 -7.68 5.46
CA PHE A 19 9.69 -8.32 5.79
C PHE A 19 9.06 -7.74 7.07
N ALA A 20 9.67 -6.69 7.63
CA ALA A 20 9.18 -6.08 8.86
C ALA A 20 7.85 -5.35 8.61
N LYS A 21 6.87 -5.59 9.48
CA LYS A 21 5.61 -4.86 9.48
C LYS A 21 5.68 -3.70 10.48
N LEU A 22 5.36 -2.50 10.00
CA LEU A 22 5.31 -1.29 10.83
C LEU A 22 3.87 -1.05 11.26
N ILE A 23 3.68 -0.72 12.54
CA ILE A 23 2.39 -0.34 13.11
C ILE A 23 2.50 1.11 13.60
N LEU A 24 1.96 2.03 12.81
CA LEU A 24 1.81 3.45 13.17
C LEU A 24 0.36 3.89 12.91
N ASP A 25 -0.05 4.99 13.54
CA ASP A 25 -1.38 5.60 13.35
C ASP A 25 -1.45 6.60 12.18
N ASN A 26 -0.29 7.07 11.71
CA ASN A 26 -0.19 8.12 10.71
C ASN A 26 0.35 7.57 9.37
N PRO A 27 -0.46 7.56 8.30
CA PRO A 27 -0.03 7.09 6.98
C PRO A 27 1.23 7.80 6.46
N TYR A 28 1.37 9.10 6.72
CA TYR A 28 2.54 9.86 6.29
C TYR A 28 3.83 9.41 6.99
N GLU A 29 3.74 9.02 8.28
CA GLU A 29 4.89 8.48 9.01
C GLU A 29 5.24 7.08 8.47
N GLU A 30 4.24 6.26 8.18
CA GLU A 30 4.47 4.94 7.60
C GLU A 30 5.15 5.01 6.24
N ASP A 31 4.66 5.85 5.33
CA ASP A 31 5.24 6.00 4.00
C ASP A 31 6.68 6.50 4.08
N TYR A 32 6.94 7.48 4.95
CA TYR A 32 8.29 7.96 5.24
C TYR A 32 9.22 6.83 5.72
N PHE A 33 8.78 5.99 6.65
CA PHE A 33 9.61 4.90 7.14
C PHE A 33 9.73 3.73 6.13
N LYS A 34 8.71 3.48 5.31
CA LYS A 34 8.77 2.51 4.20
C LYS A 34 9.82 2.91 3.17
N ASP A 35 9.93 4.19 2.85
CA ASP A 35 10.96 4.71 1.94
C ASP A 35 12.36 4.53 2.53
N LEU A 36 12.55 4.88 3.81
CA LEU A 36 13.82 4.66 4.50
C LEU A 36 14.20 3.19 4.59
N ILE A 37 13.23 2.30 4.85
CA ILE A 37 13.45 0.85 4.89
C ILE A 37 13.89 0.36 3.51
N SER A 38 13.16 0.74 2.46
CA SER A 38 13.48 0.42 1.06
C SER A 38 14.90 0.83 0.70
N GLU A 39 15.33 2.03 1.09
CA GLU A 39 16.70 2.50 0.88
C GLU A 39 17.72 1.62 1.62
N VAL A 40 17.48 1.32 2.90
CA VAL A 40 18.37 0.47 3.70
C VAL A 40 18.48 -0.95 3.13
N VAL A 41 17.37 -1.53 2.69
CA VAL A 41 17.33 -2.88 2.08
C VAL A 41 18.09 -2.89 0.76
N SER A 42 17.85 -1.90 -0.11
CA SER A 42 18.58 -1.73 -1.37
C SER A 42 20.09 -1.59 -1.13
N ASN A 43 20.48 -0.78 -0.14
CA ASN A 43 21.88 -0.59 0.23
C ASN A 43 22.53 -1.87 0.78
N ARG A 44 21.79 -2.72 1.51
CA ARG A 44 22.29 -4.01 1.99
C ARG A 44 22.54 -5.03 0.87
N LYS A 45 21.72 -4.97 -0.19
CA LYS A 45 21.86 -5.84 -1.36
C LYS A 45 22.99 -5.39 -2.31
N ASN A 46 23.51 -4.17 -2.14
CA ASN A 46 24.60 -3.63 -2.98
C ASN A 46 25.98 -3.94 -2.37
N PRO A 47 26.83 -4.76 -3.02
CA PRO A 47 28.17 -5.11 -2.52
C PRO A 47 29.15 -3.93 -2.40
N GLU A 48 28.91 -2.83 -3.13
CA GLU A 48 29.80 -1.67 -3.17
C GLU A 48 29.51 -0.65 -2.05
N LYS A 49 28.36 -0.75 -1.38
CA LYS A 49 27.99 0.18 -0.30
C LYS A 49 28.47 -0.33 1.06
N THR A 50 29.40 0.41 1.66
CA THR A 50 29.88 0.13 3.04
C THR A 50 28.91 0.61 4.12
N TYR A 51 28.17 1.69 3.86
CA TYR A 51 27.22 2.27 4.80
C TYR A 51 25.79 2.08 4.29
N THR A 52 25.00 1.32 5.05
CA THR A 52 23.63 0.96 4.65
C THR A 52 22.57 1.93 5.14
N GLY A 53 22.90 2.84 6.06
CA GLY A 53 21.91 3.72 6.72
C GLY A 53 21.13 3.06 7.87
N ALA A 54 21.34 1.75 8.11
CA ALA A 54 20.57 0.99 9.10
C ALA A 54 20.63 1.54 10.54
N LYS A 55 21.72 2.19 10.93
CA LYS A 55 21.81 2.87 12.24
C LYS A 55 20.86 4.07 12.29
N GLY A 56 20.86 4.92 11.26
CA GLY A 56 19.98 6.08 11.19
C GLY A 56 18.51 5.70 11.18
N LEU A 57 18.14 4.66 10.41
CA LEU A 57 16.78 4.10 10.42
C LEU A 57 16.34 3.70 11.84
N ARG A 58 17.16 2.92 12.55
CA ARG A 58 16.86 2.50 13.93
C ARG A 58 16.74 3.68 14.89
N GLU A 59 17.61 4.70 14.78
CA GLU A 59 17.54 5.91 15.61
C GLU A 59 16.21 6.65 15.41
N GLN A 60 15.81 6.84 14.14
CA GLN A 60 14.58 7.54 13.81
C GLN A 60 13.33 6.77 14.22
N LEU A 61 13.26 5.45 13.95
CA LEU A 61 12.14 4.60 14.38
C LEU A 61 12.00 4.58 15.90
N LEU A 62 13.08 4.34 16.64
CA LEU A 62 13.05 4.33 18.10
C LEU A 62 12.64 5.69 18.66
N SER A 63 13.12 6.79 18.07
CA SER A 63 12.69 8.14 18.45
C SER A 63 11.20 8.37 18.20
N CYS A 64 10.67 7.89 17.07
CA CYS A 64 9.24 7.97 16.75
C CYS A 64 8.41 7.19 17.79
N PHE A 65 8.78 5.93 18.07
CA PHE A 65 8.07 5.12 19.06
C PHE A 65 8.14 5.72 20.47
N LEU A 66 9.29 6.29 20.87
CA LEU A 66 9.46 6.96 22.18
C LEU A 66 8.57 8.19 22.34
N GLN A 67 8.24 8.90 21.26
CA GLN A 67 7.28 10.01 21.31
C GLN A 67 5.84 9.52 21.57
N LYS A 68 5.53 8.28 21.18
CA LYS A 68 4.19 7.67 21.35
C LYS A 68 4.05 6.92 22.68
N GLY A 69 5.14 6.53 23.34
CA GLY A 69 5.09 5.90 24.66
C GLY A 69 6.38 5.23 25.11
N GLU A 70 6.31 4.47 26.20
CA GLU A 70 7.43 3.66 26.67
C GLU A 70 7.73 2.54 25.66
N VAL A 71 8.95 2.53 25.13
CA VAL A 71 9.39 1.50 24.17
C VAL A 71 10.02 0.34 24.91
N LYS A 72 9.60 -0.87 24.54
CA LYS A 72 10.15 -2.14 25.02
C LYS A 72 10.31 -3.11 23.85
N THR A 73 10.91 -4.25 24.12
CA THR A 73 11.04 -5.34 23.15
C THR A 73 10.39 -6.60 23.70
N ALA A 74 9.56 -7.25 22.90
CA ALA A 74 8.98 -8.55 23.20
C ALA A 74 9.47 -9.56 22.18
N ASN A 75 10.09 -10.65 22.65
CA ASN A 75 10.42 -11.80 21.83
C ASN A 75 9.45 -12.93 22.15
N VAL A 76 8.78 -13.48 21.14
CA VAL A 76 7.79 -14.55 21.26
C VAL A 76 8.23 -15.74 20.43
N TRP A 77 8.37 -16.91 21.05
CA TRP A 77 8.76 -18.13 20.34
C TRP A 77 7.76 -18.50 19.27
N ALA A 78 8.28 -18.96 18.13
CA ALA A 78 7.50 -19.41 16.98
C ALA A 78 8.14 -20.69 16.40
N ARG A 79 8.39 -21.69 17.26
CA ARG A 79 9.27 -22.84 16.91
C ARG A 79 8.77 -23.69 15.75
N LEU A 80 7.47 -23.71 15.51
CA LEU A 80 6.85 -24.50 14.45
C LEU A 80 6.50 -23.63 13.23
N VAL A 81 6.99 -22.39 13.16
CA VAL A 81 6.76 -21.52 11.99
C VAL A 81 7.38 -22.15 10.74
N PRO A 82 6.65 -22.20 9.62
CA PRO A 82 7.15 -22.71 8.35
C PRO A 82 8.23 -21.79 7.78
N SER A 83 9.08 -22.34 6.92
CA SER A 83 10.05 -21.56 6.14
C SER A 83 9.47 -21.04 4.81
N ASN A 84 8.18 -21.26 4.55
CA ASN A 84 7.49 -20.80 3.36
C ASN A 84 7.23 -19.29 3.48
N LEU A 85 7.69 -18.51 2.50
CA LEU A 85 7.60 -17.05 2.53
C LEU A 85 6.14 -16.57 2.58
N THR A 86 5.26 -17.17 1.77
CA THR A 86 3.84 -16.79 1.71
C THR A 86 3.13 -16.99 3.06
N GLU A 87 3.37 -18.13 3.72
CA GLU A 87 2.80 -18.40 5.05
C GLU A 87 3.36 -17.44 6.12
N VAL A 88 4.63 -17.07 6.01
CA VAL A 88 5.27 -16.09 6.91
C VAL A 88 4.69 -14.70 6.71
N GLU A 89 4.50 -14.27 5.46
CA GLU A 89 3.91 -12.98 5.13
C GLU A 89 2.47 -12.89 5.65
N PHE A 90 1.66 -13.92 5.39
CA PHE A 90 0.29 -14.01 5.89
C PHE A 90 0.22 -13.98 7.43
N LEU A 91 1.10 -14.70 8.11
CA LEU A 91 1.20 -14.67 9.57
C LEU A 91 1.54 -13.25 10.07
N LEU A 92 2.52 -12.59 9.45
CA LEU A 92 2.94 -11.25 9.84
C LEU A 92 1.85 -10.21 9.60
N GLU A 93 1.09 -10.33 8.51
CA GLU A 93 -0.08 -9.48 8.20
C GLU A 93 -1.19 -9.68 9.23
N THR A 94 -1.50 -10.94 9.56
CA THR A 94 -2.50 -11.24 10.59
C THR A 94 -2.08 -10.69 11.95
N ILE A 95 -0.79 -10.77 12.30
CA ILE A 95 -0.26 -10.16 13.52
C ILE A 95 -0.38 -8.65 13.46
N GLU A 96 0.03 -8.03 12.35
CA GLU A 96 -0.05 -6.58 12.13
C GLU A 96 -1.48 -6.07 12.32
N GLU A 97 -2.46 -6.68 11.66
CA GLU A 97 -3.88 -6.30 11.76
C GLU A 97 -4.39 -6.37 13.21
N ARG A 98 -4.08 -7.46 13.92
CA ARG A 98 -4.48 -7.64 15.32
C ARG A 98 -3.82 -6.64 16.26
N LEU A 99 -2.58 -6.27 16.00
CA LEU A 99 -1.88 -5.23 16.76
C LEU A 99 -2.44 -3.84 16.45
N ARG A 100 -2.73 -3.54 15.18
CA ARG A 100 -3.36 -2.28 14.74
C ARG A 100 -4.76 -2.07 15.31
N ALA A 101 -5.51 -3.15 15.52
CA ALA A 101 -6.82 -3.09 16.18
C ALA A 101 -6.73 -2.48 17.59
N GLU A 102 -5.55 -2.57 18.22
CA GLU A 102 -5.25 -1.92 19.49
C GLU A 102 -4.72 -0.50 19.25
N LYS A 103 -5.51 0.50 19.65
CA LYS A 103 -5.23 1.93 19.40
C LYS A 103 -4.00 2.51 20.13
N ASP A 104 -3.35 1.71 20.96
CA ASP A 104 -2.23 2.10 21.83
C ASP A 104 -0.93 1.32 21.53
N ILE A 105 -0.91 0.51 20.48
CA ILE A 105 0.26 -0.27 20.06
C ILE A 105 0.90 0.39 18.85
N PHE A 106 2.15 0.82 19.00
CA PHE A 106 2.96 1.43 17.94
C PHE A 106 4.35 0.80 17.94
N GLY A 107 4.76 0.24 16.82
CA GLY A 107 6.01 -0.51 16.79
C GLY A 107 6.33 -1.15 15.46
N ALA A 108 7.29 -2.07 15.49
CA ALA A 108 7.67 -2.90 14.36
C ALA A 108 7.68 -4.37 14.79
N VAL A 109 7.20 -5.23 13.90
CA VAL A 109 7.19 -6.70 14.04
C VAL A 109 8.09 -7.30 12.98
N GLU A 110 8.98 -8.20 13.38
CA GLU A 110 9.87 -8.94 12.49
C GLU A 110 9.94 -10.43 12.89
N LEU A 111 9.88 -11.34 11.91
CA LEU A 111 10.14 -12.76 12.14
C LEU A 111 11.64 -13.01 12.03
N HIS A 112 12.23 -13.55 13.09
CA HIS A 112 13.63 -13.97 13.10
C HIS A 112 13.68 -15.49 13.01
N LEU A 113 14.18 -16.00 11.89
CA LEU A 113 14.59 -17.41 11.79
C LEU A 113 15.75 -17.65 12.75
N ALA A 114 15.86 -18.87 13.29
CA ALA A 114 16.77 -19.23 14.39
C ALA A 114 18.12 -18.52 14.29
N ASP A 115 18.39 -17.64 15.26
CA ASP A 115 19.59 -16.80 15.27
C ASP A 115 20.54 -17.16 16.40
N ARG A 116 21.69 -16.48 16.46
CA ARG A 116 22.71 -16.73 17.50
C ARG A 116 22.29 -16.25 18.90
N GLU A 117 21.29 -15.38 19.01
CA GLU A 117 20.88 -14.78 20.30
C GLU A 117 19.86 -15.65 21.01
N ILE A 118 18.93 -16.20 20.25
CA ILE A 118 17.70 -16.81 20.74
C ILE A 118 17.60 -18.29 20.27
N LEU A 119 18.47 -18.74 19.35
CA LEU A 119 18.69 -20.16 18.95
C LEU A 119 17.45 -20.91 18.46
N SER A 120 16.35 -20.20 18.24
CA SER A 120 15.08 -20.74 17.80
C SER A 120 14.29 -19.63 17.09
N PRO A 121 13.43 -19.99 16.12
CA PRO A 121 12.58 -19.02 15.46
C PRO A 121 11.69 -18.28 16.46
N HIS A 122 11.58 -16.97 16.29
CA HIS A 122 10.79 -16.11 17.16
C HIS A 122 10.31 -14.87 16.41
N ILE A 123 9.18 -14.33 16.83
CA ILE A 123 8.71 -13.01 16.45
C ILE A 123 9.30 -12.00 17.43
N GLN A 124 9.97 -10.98 16.91
CA GLN A 124 10.43 -9.84 17.68
C GLN A 124 9.49 -8.66 17.42
N TYR A 125 8.95 -8.10 18.50
CA TYR A 125 8.24 -6.82 18.50
C TYR A 125 9.06 -5.76 19.23
N VAL A 126 9.21 -4.59 18.63
CA VAL A 126 9.84 -3.41 19.26
C VAL A 126 8.89 -2.23 19.15
N GLY A 127 8.43 -1.71 20.28
CA GLY A 127 7.42 -0.64 20.28
C GLY A 127 6.81 -0.37 21.64
N THR A 128 5.71 0.39 21.64
CA THR A 128 4.91 0.70 22.82
C THR A 128 4.10 -0.52 23.27
N ASN A 129 3.74 -0.57 24.56
CA ASN A 129 2.86 -1.61 25.13
C ASN A 129 3.29 -3.05 24.76
N ALA A 130 4.59 -3.32 24.84
CA ALA A 130 5.17 -4.61 24.43
C ALA A 130 4.60 -5.81 25.20
N GLU A 131 4.17 -5.61 26.46
CA GLU A 131 3.45 -6.60 27.28
C GLU A 131 2.17 -7.08 26.60
N LYS A 132 1.40 -6.15 26.04
CA LYS A 132 0.13 -6.42 25.37
C LYS A 132 0.36 -7.02 23.99
N ALA A 133 1.32 -6.46 23.24
CA ALA A 133 1.73 -6.99 21.94
C ALA A 133 2.24 -8.44 22.05
N GLU A 134 3.04 -8.75 23.07
CA GLU A 134 3.52 -10.10 23.38
C GLU A 134 2.39 -11.12 23.49
N ILE A 135 1.32 -10.77 24.22
CA ILE A 135 0.16 -11.65 24.43
C ILE A 135 -0.61 -11.85 23.12
N ILE A 136 -0.81 -10.79 22.34
CA ILE A 136 -1.52 -10.84 21.05
C ILE A 136 -0.76 -11.75 20.10
N ILE A 137 0.55 -11.52 19.94
CA ILE A 137 1.42 -12.33 19.09
C ILE A 137 1.40 -13.80 19.54
N ALA A 138 1.54 -14.07 20.85
CA ALA A 138 1.52 -15.42 21.38
C ALA A 138 0.18 -16.14 21.14
N LYS A 139 -0.96 -15.45 21.30
CA LYS A 139 -2.28 -16.01 20.99
C LYS A 139 -2.40 -16.37 19.52
N THR A 140 -1.99 -15.48 18.63
CA THR A 140 -1.99 -15.72 17.18
C THR A 140 -1.14 -16.94 16.86
N LEU A 141 0.09 -17.03 17.36
CA LEU A 141 0.97 -18.18 17.09
C LEU A 141 0.38 -19.52 17.57
N VAL A 142 -0.35 -19.54 18.69
CA VAL A 142 -1.02 -20.76 19.20
C VAL A 142 -2.24 -21.12 18.37
N GLU A 143 -3.02 -20.12 17.95
CA GLU A 143 -4.19 -20.31 17.07
C GLU A 143 -3.79 -20.95 15.74
N PHE A 144 -2.68 -20.47 15.15
CA PHE A 144 -2.08 -21.05 13.95
C PHE A 144 -1.24 -22.32 14.22
N LYS A 145 -1.22 -22.82 15.45
CA LYS A 145 -0.46 -24.01 15.88
C LYS A 145 1.05 -23.93 15.61
N TYR A 146 1.60 -22.72 15.53
CA TYR A 146 3.04 -22.45 15.43
C TYR A 146 3.75 -22.49 16.79
N GLU A 147 2.97 -22.53 17.88
CA GLU A 147 3.41 -22.82 19.25
C GLU A 147 2.40 -23.70 19.99
N VAL A 148 2.87 -24.41 21.01
CA VAL A 148 2.05 -25.37 21.77
C VAL A 148 1.08 -24.68 22.72
N SER A 149 1.51 -23.56 23.31
CA SER A 149 0.69 -22.81 24.26
C SER A 149 1.19 -21.38 24.38
N ILE A 150 0.35 -20.49 24.92
CA ILE A 150 0.69 -19.08 25.12
C ILE A 150 1.87 -18.97 26.10
N THR A 151 1.87 -19.76 27.17
CA THR A 151 2.93 -19.78 28.19
C THR A 151 4.27 -20.22 27.60
N SER A 152 4.22 -21.23 26.74
CA SER A 152 5.35 -21.70 25.95
C SER A 152 5.88 -20.60 25.04
N ALA A 153 5.01 -19.94 24.27
CA ALA A 153 5.36 -18.87 23.33
C ALA A 153 6.05 -17.67 24.01
N ILE A 154 5.55 -17.22 25.16
CA ILE A 154 6.09 -16.06 25.88
C ILE A 154 7.35 -16.39 26.71
N GLY A 155 7.74 -17.66 26.82
CA GLY A 155 8.94 -18.08 27.55
C GLY A 155 8.88 -17.86 29.05
N LYS A 156 7.68 -17.83 29.66
CA LYS A 156 7.55 -17.88 31.13
C LYS A 156 7.99 -19.27 31.60
N LYS A 157 8.94 -19.32 32.52
CA LYS A 157 9.48 -20.57 33.06
C LYS A 157 8.36 -21.53 33.49
N TYR A 158 8.54 -22.80 33.14
CA TYR A 158 7.80 -24.00 33.57
C TYR A 158 7.89 -24.28 35.09
N GLU A 159 7.95 -23.26 35.95
CA GLU A 159 8.17 -23.45 37.41
C GLU A 159 6.88 -23.48 38.25
N GLU A 160 5.69 -23.25 37.69
CA GLU A 160 4.43 -23.22 38.47
C GLU A 160 3.21 -23.96 37.89
N TYR A 161 3.36 -24.73 36.81
CA TYR A 161 2.34 -25.69 36.40
C TYR A 161 3.00 -27.06 36.23
N GLU A 162 2.39 -28.06 36.85
CA GLU A 162 2.83 -29.45 36.95
C GLU A 162 3.64 -29.88 35.72
N LYS A 163 4.85 -30.38 35.97
CA LYS A 163 5.65 -31.10 34.99
C LYS A 163 4.74 -32.16 34.35
N PRO A 164 4.40 -32.10 33.05
CA PRO A 164 3.51 -33.09 32.45
C PRO A 164 4.13 -34.50 32.36
N TYR A 165 5.37 -34.68 32.85
CA TYR A 165 6.16 -35.89 32.68
C TYR A 165 6.86 -36.37 33.96
N GLU A 166 6.55 -35.81 35.13
CA GLU A 166 7.07 -36.30 36.42
C GLU A 166 5.95 -36.41 37.45
N THR A 167 4.94 -37.23 37.15
CA THR A 167 4.09 -37.83 38.18
C THR A 167 3.98 -39.31 37.90
N SER A 168 4.59 -40.08 38.80
CA SER A 168 4.29 -41.46 39.17
C SER A 168 3.61 -42.35 38.13
N SER A 169 4.36 -43.35 37.67
CA SER A 169 3.91 -44.65 37.17
C SER A 169 2.41 -44.93 37.37
N GLY A 170 1.62 -44.66 36.35
CA GLY A 170 0.18 -44.92 36.34
C GLY A 170 -0.46 -44.38 35.07
N ASP A 171 -0.51 -45.22 34.04
CA ASP A 171 -1.41 -45.13 32.87
C ASP A 171 -1.67 -43.72 32.30
N LEU A 172 -0.67 -43.12 31.66
CA LEU A 172 -0.90 -42.03 30.71
C LEU A 172 -1.29 -42.63 29.35
N PRO A 173 -2.41 -42.20 28.72
CA PRO A 173 -2.68 -42.55 27.35
C PRO A 173 -1.61 -41.87 26.49
N ILE A 174 -0.70 -42.69 25.94
CA ILE A 174 0.26 -42.25 24.95
C ILE A 174 -0.54 -41.70 23.77
N VAL A 175 -0.71 -40.37 23.72
CA VAL A 175 -1.12 -39.71 22.48
C VAL A 175 0.03 -39.98 21.53
N LYS A 176 -0.15 -40.96 20.65
CA LYS A 176 0.83 -41.34 19.64
C LYS A 176 1.17 -40.08 18.86
N MET A 177 2.41 -39.59 19.00
CA MET A 177 2.90 -38.40 18.29
C MET A 177 2.62 -38.47 16.79
N ASP A 178 2.54 -39.68 16.24
CA ASP A 178 2.14 -39.98 14.86
C ASP A 178 0.78 -39.36 14.50
N LYS A 179 -0.21 -39.45 15.40
CA LYS A 179 -1.56 -38.91 15.17
C LYS A 179 -1.58 -37.38 15.17
N PHE A 180 -0.72 -36.75 15.97
CA PHE A 180 -0.53 -35.29 15.98
C PHE A 180 0.17 -34.81 14.69
N PHE A 181 1.12 -35.57 14.16
CA PHE A 181 1.77 -35.26 12.87
C PHE A 181 0.83 -35.49 11.67
N GLU A 182 -0.06 -36.48 11.73
CA GLU A 182 -1.09 -36.72 10.71
C GLU A 182 -2.17 -35.63 10.71
N GLU A 183 -2.69 -35.23 11.87
CA GLU A 183 -3.64 -34.11 12.01
C GLU A 183 -3.01 -32.76 11.57
N GLN A 184 -1.70 -32.59 11.77
CA GLN A 184 -0.94 -31.43 11.25
C GLN A 184 -0.78 -31.47 9.73
N LYS A 185 -0.63 -32.66 9.13
CA LYS A 185 -0.51 -32.81 7.67
C LYS A 185 -1.85 -32.56 6.98
N GLU A 186 -2.95 -33.08 7.51
CA GLU A 186 -4.30 -32.79 7.02
C GLU A 186 -4.63 -31.30 7.10
N HIS A 187 -4.24 -30.60 8.18
CA HIS A 187 -4.47 -29.16 8.28
C HIS A 187 -3.59 -28.34 7.33
N ARG A 188 -2.36 -28.78 7.04
CA ARG A 188 -1.52 -28.17 5.97
C ARG A 188 -2.13 -28.34 4.59
N GLU A 189 -2.78 -29.48 4.34
CA GLU A 189 -3.54 -29.72 3.11
C GLU A 189 -4.79 -28.82 3.05
N GLN A 190 -5.50 -28.61 4.16
CA GLN A 190 -6.62 -27.65 4.24
C GLN A 190 -6.17 -26.18 4.09
N THR A 191 -4.98 -25.83 4.59
CA THR A 191 -4.45 -24.46 4.46
C THR A 191 -4.01 -24.18 3.01
N LYS A 192 -3.58 -25.22 2.27
CA LYS A 192 -3.40 -25.13 0.82
C LYS A 192 -4.71 -24.90 0.07
N GLU A 193 -5.80 -25.56 0.46
CA GLU A 193 -7.11 -25.29 -0.14
C GLU A 193 -7.55 -23.84 0.10
N ILE A 194 -7.24 -23.25 1.25
CA ILE A 194 -7.49 -21.82 1.51
C ILE A 194 -6.59 -20.94 0.62
N GLN A 195 -5.33 -21.32 0.41
CA GLN A 195 -4.43 -20.60 -0.49
C GLN A 195 -4.92 -20.64 -1.94
N ASP A 196 -5.39 -21.80 -2.41
CA ASP A 196 -5.98 -21.94 -3.75
C ASP A 196 -7.22 -21.03 -3.90
N ILE A 197 -8.03 -20.90 -2.85
CA ILE A 197 -9.18 -19.96 -2.82
C ILE A 197 -8.71 -18.50 -2.84
N LEU A 198 -7.64 -18.16 -2.14
CA LEU A 198 -7.09 -16.79 -2.13
C LEU A 198 -6.48 -16.43 -3.49
N ASP A 199 -5.78 -17.36 -4.12
CA ASP A 199 -5.23 -17.20 -5.47
C ASP A 199 -6.37 -17.05 -6.50
N GLU A 200 -7.47 -17.80 -6.36
CA GLU A 200 -8.69 -17.62 -7.17
C GLU A 200 -9.35 -16.24 -6.94
N ILE A 201 -9.36 -15.74 -5.69
CA ILE A 201 -9.88 -14.40 -5.37
C ILE A 201 -9.01 -13.33 -6.01
N ASP A 202 -7.69 -13.46 -5.95
CA ASP A 202 -6.75 -12.53 -6.59
C ASP A 202 -6.89 -12.54 -8.11
N GLU A 203 -7.07 -13.71 -8.73
CA GLU A 203 -7.40 -13.80 -10.15
C GLU A 203 -8.73 -13.10 -10.48
N MET A 204 -9.77 -13.28 -9.66
CA MET A 204 -11.05 -12.59 -9.80
C MET A 204 -10.92 -11.07 -9.68
N GLN A 205 -10.15 -10.60 -8.68
CA GLN A 205 -9.92 -9.18 -8.47
C GLN A 205 -9.16 -8.57 -9.65
N ASN A 206 -8.15 -9.27 -10.17
CA ASN A 206 -7.40 -8.84 -11.34
C ASN A 206 -8.27 -8.82 -12.61
N GLN A 207 -9.16 -9.81 -12.80
CA GLN A 207 -10.13 -9.80 -13.89
C GLN A 207 -11.12 -8.64 -13.76
N PHE A 208 -11.63 -8.38 -12.56
CA PHE A 208 -12.53 -7.26 -12.30
C PHE A 208 -11.84 -5.92 -12.58
N LEU A 209 -10.60 -5.73 -12.10
CA LEU A 209 -9.83 -4.51 -12.31
C LEU A 209 -9.52 -4.29 -13.80
N ASN A 210 -9.14 -5.34 -14.53
CA ASN A 210 -8.89 -5.24 -15.97
C ASN A 210 -10.16 -4.91 -16.77
N ASN A 211 -11.31 -5.51 -16.41
CA ASN A 211 -12.58 -5.19 -17.04
C ASN A 211 -12.99 -3.74 -16.75
N PHE A 212 -12.83 -3.28 -15.50
CA PHE A 212 -13.10 -1.91 -15.09
C PHE A 212 -12.21 -0.91 -15.83
N LEU A 213 -10.90 -1.18 -15.94
CA LEU A 213 -9.97 -0.34 -16.69
C LEU A 213 -10.33 -0.28 -18.18
N THR A 214 -10.70 -1.42 -18.78
CA THR A 214 -11.13 -1.48 -20.19
C THR A 214 -12.40 -0.66 -20.43
N GLU A 215 -13.37 -0.75 -19.52
CA GLU A 215 -14.62 0.01 -19.60
C GLU A 215 -14.35 1.51 -19.41
N ALA A 216 -13.55 1.89 -18.41
CA ALA A 216 -13.14 3.28 -18.19
C ALA A 216 -12.43 3.87 -19.42
N GLN A 217 -11.57 3.08 -20.08
CA GLN A 217 -10.84 3.51 -21.26
C GLN A 217 -11.78 3.67 -22.47
N THR A 218 -12.80 2.83 -22.59
CA THR A 218 -13.85 2.98 -23.61
C THR A 218 -14.64 4.27 -23.41
N TYR A 219 -15.01 4.59 -22.16
CA TYR A 219 -15.66 5.87 -21.83
C TYR A 219 -14.76 7.08 -22.16
N MET A 220 -13.46 6.99 -21.88
CA MET A 220 -12.50 8.04 -22.24
C MET A 220 -12.42 8.24 -23.76
N ASP A 221 -12.34 7.16 -24.54
CA ASP A 221 -12.31 7.25 -26.01
C ASP A 221 -13.60 7.83 -26.60
N GLU A 222 -14.76 7.49 -26.04
CA GLU A 222 -16.05 8.05 -26.47
C GLU A 222 -16.17 9.54 -26.14
N THR A 223 -15.73 9.94 -24.94
CA THR A 223 -15.73 11.34 -24.52
C THR A 223 -14.74 12.17 -25.34
N ASP A 224 -13.58 11.62 -25.70
CA ASP A 224 -12.62 12.25 -26.61
C ASP A 224 -13.22 12.44 -28.01
N LYS A 225 -13.91 11.43 -28.56
CA LYS A 225 -14.60 11.56 -29.86
C LYS A 225 -15.68 12.64 -29.84
N ILE A 226 -16.47 12.73 -28.76
CA ILE A 226 -17.48 13.77 -28.59
C ILE A 226 -16.82 15.15 -28.51
N THR A 227 -15.74 15.28 -27.73
CA THR A 227 -14.99 16.51 -27.56
C THR A 227 -14.39 16.99 -28.87
N GLN A 228 -13.75 16.10 -29.63
CA GLN A 228 -13.21 16.41 -30.95
C GLN A 228 -14.28 16.86 -31.94
N LYS A 229 -15.46 16.23 -31.93
CA LYS A 229 -16.59 16.64 -32.76
C LYS A 229 -17.11 18.03 -32.37
N MET A 230 -17.17 18.34 -31.08
CA MET A 230 -17.54 19.67 -30.60
C MET A 230 -16.53 20.73 -31.01
N ILE A 231 -15.23 20.47 -30.84
CA ILE A 231 -14.14 21.37 -31.26
C ILE A 231 -14.27 21.69 -32.75
N LYS A 232 -14.41 20.67 -33.59
CA LYS A 232 -14.56 20.84 -35.04
C LYS A 232 -15.79 21.69 -35.41
N ASN A 233 -16.94 21.45 -34.77
CA ASN A 233 -18.14 22.23 -35.01
C ASN A 233 -17.98 23.71 -34.58
N ILE A 234 -17.25 23.95 -33.49
CA ILE A 234 -16.93 25.31 -33.02
C ILE A 234 -16.00 26.00 -34.04
N GLU A 235 -14.97 25.33 -34.53
CA GLU A 235 -14.05 25.86 -35.55
C GLU A 235 -14.78 26.21 -36.85
N GLU A 236 -15.66 25.32 -37.34
CA GLU A 236 -16.51 25.58 -38.52
C GLU A 236 -17.46 26.77 -38.28
N GLY A 237 -18.04 26.86 -37.08
CA GLY A 237 -18.90 27.98 -36.68
C GLY A 237 -18.17 29.32 -36.66
N ILE A 238 -16.95 29.36 -36.12
CA ILE A 238 -16.08 30.55 -36.10
C ILE A 238 -15.72 30.97 -37.53
N SER A 239 -15.28 30.02 -38.37
CA SER A 239 -14.94 30.30 -39.77
C SER A 239 -16.13 30.85 -40.56
N ASN A 240 -17.33 30.32 -40.34
CA ASN A 240 -18.53 30.79 -41.02
C ASN A 240 -18.97 32.17 -40.51
N TYR A 241 -18.81 32.44 -39.21
CA TYR A 241 -19.06 33.76 -38.63
C TYR A 241 -18.13 34.82 -39.24
N ASP A 242 -16.83 34.53 -39.35
CA ASP A 242 -15.85 35.45 -39.93
C ASP A 242 -16.11 35.71 -41.42
N TYR A 243 -16.55 34.68 -42.16
CA TYR A 243 -16.98 34.81 -43.55
C TYR A 243 -18.21 35.73 -43.68
N LEU A 244 -19.27 35.48 -42.91
CA LEU A 244 -20.49 36.29 -42.93
C LEU A 244 -20.24 37.75 -42.52
N LYS A 245 -19.37 37.96 -41.53
CA LYS A 245 -18.96 39.30 -41.11
C LYS A 245 -18.22 40.03 -42.22
N SER A 246 -17.33 39.34 -42.94
CA SER A 246 -16.60 39.91 -44.09
C SER A 246 -17.56 40.25 -45.24
N GLN A 247 -18.51 39.37 -45.54
CA GLN A 247 -19.51 39.60 -46.59
C GLN A 247 -20.37 40.83 -46.29
N LYS A 248 -20.81 40.99 -45.04
CA LYS A 248 -21.60 42.15 -44.62
C LYS A 248 -20.84 43.47 -44.82
N ILE A 249 -19.55 43.49 -44.49
CA ILE A 249 -18.69 44.68 -44.71
C ILE A 249 -18.60 45.03 -46.20
N ILE A 250 -18.49 44.02 -47.07
CA ILE A 250 -18.45 44.21 -48.53
C ILE A 250 -19.79 44.76 -49.03
N ASP A 251 -20.91 44.19 -48.59
CA ASP A 251 -22.24 44.60 -49.02
C ASP A 251 -22.57 46.04 -48.56
N ASP A 252 -22.19 46.40 -47.33
CA ASP A 252 -22.36 47.76 -46.81
C ASP A 252 -21.48 48.75 -47.61
N SER A 253 -20.23 48.38 -47.90
CA SER A 253 -19.33 49.21 -48.74
C SER A 253 -19.83 49.38 -50.17
N ALA A 254 -20.47 48.34 -50.75
CA ALA A 254 -21.04 48.39 -52.09
C ALA A 254 -22.23 49.36 -52.17
N LYS A 255 -23.09 49.39 -51.14
CA LYS A 255 -24.20 50.35 -51.04
C LYS A 255 -23.71 51.79 -50.94
N ASP A 256 -22.68 52.03 -50.15
CA ASP A 256 -22.08 53.37 -50.04
C ASP A 256 -21.51 53.83 -51.40
N LEU A 257 -20.93 52.91 -52.16
CA LEU A 257 -20.43 53.16 -53.51
C LEU A 257 -21.56 53.42 -54.52
N GLU A 258 -22.65 52.67 -54.48
CA GLU A 258 -23.84 52.89 -55.31
C GLU A 258 -24.48 54.26 -55.02
N ALA A 259 -24.59 54.64 -53.75
CA ALA A 259 -25.10 55.94 -53.35
C ALA A 259 -24.21 57.08 -53.87
N ALA A 260 -22.89 56.95 -53.74
CA ALA A 260 -21.93 57.94 -54.25
C ALA A 260 -21.99 58.06 -55.79
N LEU A 261 -22.16 56.94 -56.52
CA LEU A 261 -22.32 56.96 -57.97
C LEU A 261 -23.62 57.65 -58.39
N ALA A 262 -24.73 57.41 -57.68
CA ALA A 262 -26.00 58.07 -57.93
C ALA A 262 -25.93 59.60 -57.70
N GLU A 263 -25.18 60.05 -56.69
CA GLU A 263 -24.93 61.48 -56.47
C GLU A 263 -24.11 62.10 -57.62
N ILE A 264 -23.10 61.38 -58.12
CA ILE A 264 -22.29 61.82 -59.27
C ILE A 264 -23.16 61.92 -60.53
N ASP A 265 -24.02 60.92 -60.79
CA ASP A 265 -24.92 60.93 -61.95
C ASP A 265 -25.92 62.11 -61.89
N ASP A 266 -26.48 62.40 -60.71
CA ASP A 266 -27.35 63.57 -60.50
C ASP A 266 -26.60 64.90 -60.70
N GLU A 267 -25.35 65.02 -60.24
CA GLU A 267 -24.51 66.18 -60.54
C GLU A 267 -24.22 66.33 -62.04
N ILE A 268 -23.93 65.24 -62.73
CA ILE A 268 -23.70 65.24 -64.18
C ILE A 268 -24.96 65.68 -64.92
N GLU A 269 -26.14 65.17 -64.56
CA GLU A 269 -27.42 65.61 -65.16
C GLU A 269 -27.67 67.10 -64.93
N LYS A 270 -27.43 67.61 -63.71
CA LYS A 270 -27.53 69.04 -63.40
C LYS A 270 -26.58 69.88 -64.25
N ILE A 271 -25.34 69.43 -64.47
CA ILE A 271 -24.37 70.10 -65.34
C ILE A 271 -24.84 70.10 -66.80
N ILE A 272 -25.33 68.96 -67.30
CA ILE A 272 -25.85 68.84 -68.67
C ILE A 272 -27.05 69.77 -68.88
N GLN A 273 -27.98 69.82 -67.92
CA GLN A 273 -29.15 70.69 -68.00
C GLN A 273 -28.75 72.18 -67.99
N ARG A 274 -27.82 72.57 -67.11
CA ARG A 274 -27.29 73.94 -67.06
C ARG A 274 -26.62 74.37 -68.36
N ASN A 275 -25.96 73.45 -69.05
CA ASN A 275 -25.33 73.71 -70.36
C ASN A 275 -26.32 73.75 -71.53
N ARG A 276 -27.53 73.18 -71.39
CA ARG A 276 -28.61 73.27 -72.40
C ARG A 276 -29.42 74.57 -72.33
N GLU A 277 -29.36 75.26 -71.20
CA GLU A 277 -30.07 76.52 -70.94
C GLU A 277 -29.22 77.78 -71.25
N MET A 278 -27.96 77.61 -71.66
CA MET A 278 -27.08 78.67 -72.19
C MET A 278 -27.08 78.67 -73.71
#